data_AF-A0A7J6XBV6-F1
#
_entry.id   AF-A0A7J6XBV6-F1
#
_cell.length_a   1.000
_cell.length_b   1.000
_cell.length_c   1.000
_cell.angle_alpha   90.00
_cell.angle_beta   90.00
_cell.angle_gamma   90.00
#
_symmetry.space_group_name_H-M   'P 1'
#
loop_
_entity.id
_entity.type
_entity.pdbx_description
1 polymer ?
#
loop_
_entity_poly.entity_id
_entity_poly.type
_entity_poly.pdbx_seq_one_letter_code
_entity_poly.pdbx_strand_id
1 'polypeptide(L)'
;LDQAQEYINQAEQLHPSTVCAFLKFKIYLQKKDEETSVTQLQAMTSCHDFTSDFLTLSAHEAIASNALTVAIAALSNLLSLYSCGQVMSTPEVEVIRTLITILSQKSGNEPEILKVTKQARTRMFEVSPEKFLGKGEVGRRERNWFAATSWNIGTRMGTEKKYRLCAEFLQLASDFYGVTMGGDLEDNNAMVCKSLILSVSAMITLEKQDIASALLDSDVKQALKLLDRAGKVLQSISSGPQFGDDPTTIEPSFYFIYTLNAYDLQGRLSDTGHQQLILIKNFASSKMCTSQYLLQIGLNASQGPRANPDVAEYALNTCLSNLLSSVSPDYKTVALVMRKLIGLAGFKKGDADDEAYGMYKQAYQIMVGLKEGEFPSEEAKWLATTAWNRAALPVRLGQIDVAKKWMGIGRELSHNLDEKGKYTGLMEEFLTSFKQKFNDNDDG
;
A
#
# COMPACT_ATOMS: atom_id res chain seq x y z
N LEU A 1 -41.64 -38.54 -1.09
CA LEU A 1 -41.45 -37.32 -0.28
C LEU A 1 -42.77 -36.82 0.30
N ASP A 2 -43.85 -36.76 -0.47
CA ASP A 2 -45.12 -36.22 0.01
C ASP A 2 -45.77 -37.08 1.12
N GLN A 3 -45.71 -38.42 1.01
CA GLN A 3 -46.14 -39.32 2.08
C GLN A 3 -45.31 -39.16 3.37
N ALA A 4 -44.00 -38.94 3.25
CA ALA A 4 -43.14 -38.71 4.42
C ALA A 4 -43.50 -37.40 5.13
N GLN A 5 -43.79 -36.34 4.36
CA GLN A 5 -44.25 -35.07 4.88
C GLN A 5 -45.60 -35.21 5.61
N GLU A 6 -46.53 -35.98 5.06
CA GLU A 6 -47.84 -36.24 5.67
C GLU A 6 -47.70 -36.95 7.02
N TYR A 7 -46.87 -37.99 7.10
CA TYR A 7 -46.63 -38.70 8.37
C TYR A 7 -45.96 -37.81 9.43
N ILE A 8 -45.03 -36.94 9.03
CA ILE A 8 -44.38 -36.01 9.98
C ILE A 8 -45.37 -34.93 10.45
N ASN A 9 -46.24 -34.44 9.57
CA ASN A 9 -47.29 -33.49 9.95
C ASN A 9 -48.26 -34.12 10.97
N GLN A 10 -48.64 -35.39 10.78
CA GLN A 10 -49.46 -36.12 11.75
C GLN A 10 -48.71 -36.34 13.08
N ALA A 11 -47.43 -36.67 13.03
CA ALA A 11 -46.60 -36.84 14.23
C ALA A 11 -46.43 -35.54 15.02
N GLU A 12 -46.27 -34.40 14.36
CA GLU A 12 -46.18 -33.08 14.99
C GLU A 12 -47.49 -32.67 15.67
N GLN A 13 -48.66 -33.02 15.10
CA GLN A 13 -49.96 -32.78 15.74
C GLN A 13 -50.11 -33.54 17.07
N LEU A 14 -49.47 -34.71 17.18
CA LEU A 14 -49.49 -35.53 18.39
C LEU A 14 -48.43 -35.06 19.41
N HIS A 15 -47.22 -34.74 18.95
CA HIS A 15 -46.12 -34.30 19.78
C HIS A 15 -45.13 -33.41 19.00
N PRO A 16 -45.24 -32.08 19.10
CA PRO A 16 -44.25 -31.16 18.53
C PRO A 16 -42.87 -31.41 19.15
N SER A 17 -41.89 -31.73 18.32
CA SER A 17 -40.51 -32.01 18.74
C SER A 17 -39.51 -31.48 17.73
N THR A 18 -38.27 -31.30 18.18
CA THR A 18 -37.16 -30.88 17.32
C THR A 18 -36.92 -31.89 16.21
N VAL A 19 -37.15 -33.19 16.48
CA VAL A 19 -37.05 -34.27 15.47
C VAL A 19 -38.05 -34.07 14.34
N CYS A 20 -39.30 -33.72 14.64
CA CYS A 20 -40.31 -33.45 13.61
C CYS A 20 -39.87 -32.29 12.70
N ALA A 21 -39.40 -31.19 13.28
CA ALA A 21 -38.91 -30.04 12.52
C ALA A 21 -37.63 -30.37 11.71
N PHE A 22 -36.71 -31.18 12.25
CA PHE A 22 -35.51 -31.64 11.53
C PHE A 22 -35.84 -32.54 10.34
N LEU A 23 -36.80 -33.45 10.48
CA LEU A 23 -37.22 -34.32 9.37
C LEU A 23 -37.91 -33.52 8.26
N LYS A 24 -38.75 -32.53 8.62
CA LYS A 24 -39.31 -31.58 7.64
C LYS A 24 -38.20 -30.81 6.93
N PHE A 25 -37.24 -30.28 7.68
CA PHE A 25 -36.06 -29.64 7.12
C PHE A 25 -35.37 -30.52 6.07
N LYS A 26 -35.13 -31.80 6.37
CA LYS A 26 -34.52 -32.74 5.41
C LYS A 26 -35.38 -32.94 4.15
N ILE A 27 -36.69 -33.01 4.28
CA ILE A 27 -37.60 -33.13 3.13
C ILE A 27 -37.52 -31.88 2.25
N TYR A 28 -37.60 -30.68 2.84
CA TYR A 28 -37.53 -29.42 2.10
C TYR A 28 -36.16 -29.21 1.43
N LEU A 29 -35.09 -29.62 2.10
CA LEU A 29 -33.74 -29.61 1.56
C LEU A 29 -33.63 -30.51 0.31
N GLN A 30 -34.19 -31.72 0.37
CA GLN A 30 -34.24 -32.63 -0.80
C GLN A 30 -35.14 -32.10 -1.93
N LYS A 31 -36.19 -31.35 -1.59
CA LYS A 31 -37.06 -30.65 -2.57
C LYS A 31 -36.41 -29.39 -3.15
N LYS A 32 -35.21 -29.00 -2.70
CA LYS A 32 -34.51 -27.75 -3.06
C LYS A 32 -35.28 -26.47 -2.70
N ASP A 33 -36.16 -26.55 -1.70
CA ASP A 33 -36.87 -25.39 -1.16
C ASP A 33 -36.04 -24.78 -0.02
N GLU A 34 -35.13 -23.87 -0.38
CA GLU A 34 -34.20 -23.26 0.57
C GLU A 34 -34.92 -22.35 1.60
N GLU A 35 -35.95 -21.62 1.19
CA GLU A 35 -36.69 -20.69 2.07
C GLU A 35 -37.45 -21.43 3.17
N THR A 36 -38.18 -22.48 2.79
CA THR A 36 -38.89 -23.31 3.76
C THR A 36 -37.90 -24.08 4.64
N SER A 37 -36.78 -24.53 4.09
CA SER A 37 -35.71 -25.16 4.88
C SER A 37 -35.17 -24.23 5.96
N VAL A 38 -34.91 -22.95 5.64
CA VAL A 38 -34.47 -21.95 6.63
C VAL A 38 -35.54 -21.70 7.69
N THR A 39 -36.82 -21.67 7.30
CA THR A 39 -37.94 -21.53 8.26
C THR A 39 -37.98 -22.70 9.25
N GLN A 40 -37.71 -23.92 8.78
CA GLN A 40 -37.63 -25.09 9.67
C GLN A 40 -36.44 -25.03 10.64
N LEU A 41 -35.33 -24.36 10.28
CA LEU A 41 -34.23 -24.11 11.23
C LEU A 41 -34.69 -23.28 12.42
N GLN A 42 -35.50 -22.25 12.18
CA GLN A 42 -36.05 -21.40 13.25
C GLN A 42 -37.09 -22.14 14.09
N ALA A 43 -37.92 -22.96 13.44
CA ALA A 43 -38.87 -23.83 14.13
C ALA A 43 -38.15 -24.79 15.10
N MET A 44 -37.06 -25.43 14.66
CA MET A 44 -36.24 -26.29 15.50
C MET A 44 -35.71 -25.56 16.75
N THR A 45 -35.17 -24.36 16.59
CA THR A 45 -34.64 -23.59 17.74
C THR A 45 -35.71 -23.15 18.74
N SER A 46 -37.00 -23.18 18.34
CA SER A 46 -38.12 -22.80 19.20
C SER A 46 -38.70 -24.00 19.97
N CYS A 47 -38.29 -25.23 19.65
CA CYS A 47 -38.74 -26.43 20.33
C CYS A 47 -38.13 -26.56 21.73
N HIS A 48 -38.88 -27.11 22.68
CA HIS A 48 -38.43 -27.25 24.07
C HIS A 48 -37.32 -28.31 24.25
N ASP A 49 -37.28 -29.31 23.37
CA ASP A 49 -36.29 -30.40 23.34
C ASP A 49 -35.07 -30.09 22.46
N PHE A 50 -34.89 -28.83 22.06
CA PHE A 50 -33.83 -28.42 21.15
C PHE A 50 -32.43 -28.64 21.73
N THR A 51 -31.54 -29.17 20.90
CA THR A 51 -30.10 -29.25 21.18
C THR A 51 -29.31 -28.69 19.99
N SER A 52 -28.16 -28.08 20.28
CA SER A 52 -27.29 -27.46 19.27
C SER A 52 -26.77 -28.44 18.20
N ASP A 53 -26.74 -29.73 18.52
CA ASP A 53 -26.30 -30.78 17.60
C ASP A 53 -27.21 -30.84 16.36
N PHE A 54 -28.50 -30.50 16.48
CA PHE A 54 -29.40 -30.41 15.32
C PHE A 54 -28.99 -29.33 14.34
N LEU A 55 -28.48 -28.18 14.80
CA LEU A 55 -27.97 -27.14 13.88
C LEU A 55 -26.67 -27.57 13.20
N THR A 56 -25.79 -28.28 13.93
CA THR A 56 -24.57 -28.85 13.35
C THR A 56 -24.91 -29.88 12.26
N LEU A 57 -25.86 -30.78 12.53
CA LEU A 57 -26.35 -31.75 11.55
C LEU A 57 -27.01 -31.07 10.35
N SER A 58 -27.85 -30.07 10.58
CA SER A 58 -28.49 -29.30 9.50
C SER A 58 -27.47 -28.59 8.61
N ALA A 59 -26.40 -28.04 9.19
CA ALA A 59 -25.31 -27.45 8.41
C ALA A 59 -24.61 -28.50 7.54
N HIS A 60 -24.26 -29.67 8.10
CA HIS A 60 -23.63 -30.75 7.35
C HIS A 60 -24.51 -31.28 6.20
N GLU A 61 -25.79 -31.52 6.46
CA GLU A 61 -26.76 -31.98 5.44
C GLU A 61 -26.93 -30.93 4.33
N ALA A 62 -27.01 -29.64 4.68
CA ALA A 62 -27.12 -28.55 3.72
C ALA A 62 -25.86 -28.42 2.84
N ILE A 63 -24.66 -28.56 3.42
CA ILE A 63 -23.39 -28.58 2.67
C ILE A 63 -23.34 -29.78 1.73
N ALA A 64 -23.67 -30.98 2.22
CA ALA A 64 -23.70 -32.20 1.41
C ALA A 64 -24.70 -32.12 0.25
N SER A 65 -25.80 -31.39 0.45
CA SER A 65 -26.83 -31.15 -0.57
C SER A 65 -26.55 -29.95 -1.48
N ASN A 66 -25.39 -29.28 -1.30
CA ASN A 66 -25.01 -28.05 -2.00
C ASN A 66 -26.00 -26.87 -1.85
N ALA A 67 -26.78 -26.86 -0.76
CA ALA A 67 -27.74 -25.80 -0.43
C ALA A 67 -27.06 -24.73 0.43
N LEU A 68 -26.16 -23.95 -0.18
CA LEU A 68 -25.24 -23.06 0.55
C LEU A 68 -25.97 -21.99 1.37
N THR A 69 -27.10 -21.48 0.91
CA THR A 69 -27.90 -20.48 1.64
C THR A 69 -28.42 -21.03 2.96
N VAL A 70 -28.90 -22.29 2.94
CA VAL A 70 -29.40 -23.00 4.11
C VAL A 70 -28.26 -23.32 5.08
N ALA A 71 -27.10 -23.73 4.55
CA ALA A 71 -25.90 -23.97 5.36
C ALA A 71 -25.42 -22.68 6.07
N ILE A 72 -25.40 -21.54 5.37
CA ILE A 72 -25.07 -20.23 5.96
C ILE A 72 -26.04 -19.88 7.10
N ALA A 73 -27.34 -20.09 6.90
CA ALA A 73 -28.35 -19.83 7.93
C ALA A 73 -28.16 -20.73 9.17
N ALA A 74 -27.92 -22.03 8.97
CA ALA A 74 -27.68 -22.98 10.06
C ALA A 74 -26.42 -22.62 10.87
N LEU A 75 -25.31 -22.31 10.19
CA LEU A 75 -24.07 -21.90 10.84
C LEU A 75 -24.19 -20.54 11.54
N SER A 76 -24.94 -19.59 10.97
CA SER A 76 -25.19 -18.28 11.59
C SER A 76 -26.01 -18.40 12.87
N ASN A 77 -27.04 -19.26 12.86
CA ASN A 77 -27.80 -19.59 14.07
C ASN A 77 -26.91 -20.30 15.11
N LEU A 78 -26.00 -21.18 14.66
CA LEU A 78 -25.07 -21.83 15.58
C LEU A 78 -24.11 -20.80 16.24
N LEU A 79 -23.62 -19.82 15.49
CA LEU A 79 -22.78 -18.72 16.00
C LEU A 79 -23.49 -17.81 17.00
N SER A 80 -24.80 -17.56 16.84
CA SER A 80 -25.54 -16.77 17.81
C SER A 80 -25.64 -17.49 19.17
N LEU A 81 -25.71 -18.82 19.19
CA LEU A 81 -25.73 -19.60 20.42
C LEU A 81 -24.39 -19.56 21.19
N TYR A 82 -23.24 -19.55 20.50
CA TYR A 82 -21.94 -19.33 21.16
C TYR A 82 -21.87 -17.96 21.83
N SER A 83 -22.48 -16.94 21.20
CA SER A 83 -22.54 -15.58 21.76
C SER A 83 -23.38 -15.53 23.05
N CYS A 84 -24.30 -16.48 23.23
CA CYS A 84 -25.06 -16.67 24.47
C CYS A 84 -24.33 -17.51 25.54
N GLY A 85 -23.07 -17.90 25.30
CA GLY A 85 -22.26 -18.66 26.25
C GLY A 85 -22.61 -20.15 26.37
N GLN A 86 -23.37 -20.70 25.42
CA GLN A 86 -23.69 -22.13 25.40
C GLN A 86 -22.44 -22.96 25.08
N VAL A 87 -22.25 -24.06 25.81
CA VAL A 87 -21.18 -25.03 25.56
C VAL A 87 -21.62 -25.95 24.42
N MET A 88 -20.84 -25.97 23.34
CA MET A 88 -21.14 -26.76 22.15
C MET A 88 -20.16 -27.92 21.98
N SER A 89 -20.61 -28.95 21.28
CA SER A 89 -19.80 -30.10 20.85
C SER A 89 -18.73 -29.69 19.82
N THR A 90 -19.11 -28.87 18.85
CA THR A 90 -18.21 -28.30 17.84
C THR A 90 -17.45 -27.09 18.41
N PRO A 91 -16.17 -26.88 18.08
CA PRO A 91 -15.45 -25.64 18.41
C PRO A 91 -15.96 -24.43 17.61
N GLU A 92 -16.10 -23.27 18.27
CA GLU A 92 -16.56 -22.01 17.63
C GLU A 92 -15.71 -21.64 16.39
N VAL A 93 -14.38 -21.84 16.48
CA VAL A 93 -13.43 -21.55 15.40
C VAL A 93 -13.71 -22.36 14.12
N GLU A 94 -14.12 -23.64 14.26
CA GLU A 94 -14.43 -24.51 13.13
C GLU A 94 -15.72 -24.09 12.41
N VAL A 95 -16.72 -23.66 13.18
CA VAL A 95 -17.98 -23.11 12.64
C VAL A 95 -17.69 -21.86 11.82
N ILE A 96 -16.87 -20.94 12.35
CA ILE A 96 -16.50 -19.72 11.65
C ILE A 96 -15.68 -20.03 10.38
N ARG A 97 -14.68 -20.91 10.48
CA ARG A 97 -13.87 -21.35 9.33
C ARG A 97 -14.75 -21.93 8.21
N THR A 98 -15.70 -22.79 8.58
CA THR A 98 -16.63 -23.42 7.64
C THR A 98 -17.53 -22.39 6.98
N LEU A 99 -18.07 -21.44 7.75
CA LEU A 99 -18.90 -20.36 7.24
C LEU A 99 -18.14 -19.49 6.23
N ILE A 100 -16.91 -19.06 6.54
CA ILE A 100 -16.05 -18.31 5.62
C ILE A 100 -15.76 -19.11 4.35
N THR A 101 -15.49 -20.41 4.48
CA THR A 101 -15.22 -21.29 3.34
C THR A 101 -16.40 -21.35 2.38
N ILE A 102 -17.62 -21.49 2.90
CA ILE A 102 -18.85 -21.51 2.10
C ILE A 102 -19.11 -20.15 1.46
N LEU A 103 -19.02 -19.06 2.23
CA LEU A 103 -19.22 -17.71 1.71
C LEU A 103 -18.25 -17.38 0.57
N SER A 104 -17.01 -17.87 0.65
CA SER A 104 -15.96 -17.65 -0.35
C SER A 104 -16.21 -18.33 -1.69
N GLN A 105 -17.17 -19.27 -1.78
CA GLN A 105 -17.51 -19.95 -3.04
C GLN A 105 -18.30 -19.07 -4.01
N LYS A 106 -18.96 -18.02 -3.51
CA LYS A 106 -19.72 -17.06 -4.33
C LYS A 106 -19.03 -15.69 -4.29
N SER A 107 -18.85 -15.08 -5.46
CA SER A 107 -18.38 -13.70 -5.56
C SER A 107 -19.43 -12.73 -5.02
N GLY A 108 -18.99 -11.62 -4.42
CA GLY A 108 -19.89 -10.59 -3.86
C GLY A 108 -20.18 -10.75 -2.37
N ASN A 109 -19.80 -11.88 -1.77
CA ASN A 109 -19.97 -12.13 -0.33
C ASN A 109 -18.85 -11.54 0.53
N GLU A 110 -17.90 -10.81 -0.04
CA GLU A 110 -16.73 -10.30 0.68
C GLU A 110 -17.08 -9.44 1.91
N PRO A 111 -18.13 -8.58 1.90
CA PRO A 111 -18.54 -7.86 3.10
C PRO A 111 -19.02 -8.78 4.24
N GLU A 112 -19.73 -9.87 3.92
CA GLU A 112 -20.18 -10.82 4.95
C GLU A 112 -19.02 -11.66 5.46
N ILE A 113 -18.11 -12.09 4.58
CA ILE A 113 -16.86 -12.75 4.98
C ILE A 113 -16.07 -11.84 5.94
N LEU A 114 -15.99 -10.56 5.63
CA LEU A 114 -15.28 -9.58 6.47
C LEU A 114 -15.93 -9.46 7.86
N LYS A 115 -17.26 -9.39 7.92
CA LYS A 115 -18.02 -9.34 9.19
C LYS A 115 -17.76 -10.59 10.04
N VAL A 116 -17.86 -11.78 9.44
CA VAL A 116 -17.60 -13.05 10.12
C VAL A 116 -16.14 -13.16 10.57
N THR A 117 -15.19 -12.72 9.76
CA THR A 117 -13.75 -12.73 10.11
C THR A 117 -13.44 -11.75 11.25
N LYS A 118 -14.08 -10.57 11.27
CA LYS A 118 -14.01 -9.63 12.40
C LYS A 118 -14.56 -10.24 13.68
N GLN A 119 -15.65 -11.01 13.60
CA GLN A 119 -16.18 -11.74 14.75
C GLN A 119 -15.15 -12.73 15.30
N ALA A 120 -14.51 -13.55 14.45
CA ALA A 120 -13.42 -14.43 14.88
C ALA A 120 -12.28 -13.66 15.57
N ARG A 121 -11.85 -12.53 14.99
CA ARG A 121 -10.82 -11.67 15.57
C ARG A 121 -11.23 -11.15 16.95
N THR A 122 -12.45 -10.65 17.11
CA THR A 122 -12.96 -10.18 18.41
C THR A 122 -12.97 -11.31 19.44
N ARG A 123 -13.54 -12.47 19.09
CA ARG A 123 -13.62 -13.64 19.98
C ARG A 123 -12.24 -14.12 20.41
N MET A 124 -11.29 -14.17 19.50
CA MET A 124 -9.90 -14.53 19.78
C MET A 124 -9.27 -13.66 20.89
N PHE A 125 -9.54 -12.34 20.89
CA PHE A 125 -9.03 -11.44 21.93
C PHE A 125 -9.84 -11.50 23.23
N GLU A 126 -11.14 -11.81 23.18
CA GLU A 126 -12.00 -11.93 24.37
C GLU A 126 -11.69 -13.17 25.22
N VAL A 127 -11.59 -14.35 24.59
CA VAL A 127 -11.41 -15.63 25.32
C VAL A 127 -9.96 -16.08 25.40
N SER A 128 -9.04 -15.33 24.78
CA SER A 128 -7.63 -15.65 24.48
C SER A 128 -7.41 -16.55 23.24
N PRO A 129 -6.28 -16.37 22.53
CA PRO A 129 -6.00 -17.13 21.31
C PRO A 129 -5.97 -18.64 21.50
N GLU A 130 -5.39 -19.16 22.59
CA GLU A 130 -5.33 -20.60 22.85
C GLU A 130 -6.68 -21.24 23.12
N LYS A 131 -7.62 -20.52 23.73
CA LYS A 131 -8.97 -21.04 23.98
C LYS A 131 -9.83 -20.99 22.72
N PHE A 132 -9.63 -19.98 21.88
CA PHE A 132 -10.39 -19.81 20.65
C PHE A 132 -9.86 -20.70 19.51
N LEU A 133 -8.57 -20.58 19.17
CA LEU A 133 -7.95 -21.28 18.05
C LEU A 133 -7.57 -22.73 18.41
N GLY A 134 -7.41 -23.02 19.70
CA GLY A 134 -6.87 -24.28 20.20
C GLY A 134 -5.40 -24.17 20.62
N LYS A 135 -4.87 -25.25 21.20
CA LYS A 135 -3.50 -25.30 21.73
C LYS A 135 -2.53 -25.96 20.77
N GLY A 136 -1.26 -25.59 20.87
CA GLY A 136 -0.15 -26.19 20.10
C GLY A 136 -0.39 -26.12 18.59
N GLU A 137 -0.17 -27.24 17.90
CA GLU A 137 -0.21 -27.31 16.44
C GLU A 137 -1.60 -27.03 15.84
N VAL A 138 -2.67 -27.43 16.52
CA VAL A 138 -4.04 -27.15 16.07
C VAL A 138 -4.29 -25.65 16.05
N GLY A 139 -3.93 -24.96 17.13
CA GLY A 139 -4.04 -23.51 17.23
C GLY A 139 -3.22 -22.77 16.17
N ARG A 140 -2.00 -23.25 15.87
CA ARG A 140 -1.16 -22.69 14.80
C ARG A 140 -1.78 -22.85 13.43
N ARG A 141 -2.34 -24.03 13.13
CA ARG A 141 -3.01 -24.28 11.85
C ARG A 141 -4.20 -23.36 11.66
N GLU A 142 -5.04 -23.21 12.68
CA GLU A 142 -6.20 -22.31 12.62
C GLU A 142 -5.75 -20.85 12.47
N ARG A 143 -4.78 -20.39 13.28
CA ARG A 143 -4.19 -19.04 13.12
C ARG A 143 -3.72 -18.79 11.69
N ASN A 144 -2.90 -19.70 11.15
CA ASN A 144 -2.32 -19.58 9.82
C ASN A 144 -3.39 -19.61 8.73
N TRP A 145 -4.45 -20.41 8.91
CA TRP A 145 -5.58 -20.44 7.99
C TRP A 145 -6.32 -19.11 7.94
N PHE A 146 -6.66 -18.50 9.10
CA PHE A 146 -7.31 -17.19 9.14
C PHE A 146 -6.42 -16.08 8.58
N ALA A 147 -5.14 -16.11 8.91
CA ALA A 147 -4.17 -15.13 8.45
C ALA A 147 -3.97 -15.20 6.92
N ALA A 148 -3.75 -16.39 6.38
CA ALA A 148 -3.59 -16.62 4.94
C ALA A 148 -4.87 -16.32 4.16
N THR A 149 -6.04 -16.70 4.69
CA THR A 149 -7.34 -16.39 4.07
C THR A 149 -7.57 -14.88 4.00
N SER A 150 -7.31 -14.17 5.11
CA SER A 150 -7.44 -12.71 5.15
C SER A 150 -6.46 -12.02 4.19
N TRP A 151 -5.21 -12.50 4.13
CA TRP A 151 -4.20 -12.01 3.18
C TRP A 151 -4.63 -12.21 1.73
N ASN A 152 -5.05 -13.42 1.36
CA ASN A 152 -5.44 -13.77 -0.01
C ASN A 152 -6.66 -12.97 -0.48
N ILE A 153 -7.67 -12.82 0.38
CA ILE A 153 -8.83 -11.98 0.06
C ILE A 153 -8.41 -10.51 -0.03
N GLY A 154 -7.62 -10.01 0.92
CA GLY A 154 -7.16 -8.62 0.94
C GLY A 154 -6.40 -8.23 -0.32
N THR A 155 -5.41 -9.04 -0.71
CA THR A 155 -4.61 -8.83 -1.93
C THR A 155 -5.48 -8.90 -3.20
N ARG A 156 -6.41 -9.85 -3.29
CA ARG A 156 -7.39 -9.93 -4.38
C ARG A 156 -8.26 -8.66 -4.45
N MET A 157 -8.80 -8.19 -3.32
CA MET A 157 -9.57 -6.94 -3.26
C MET A 157 -8.77 -5.72 -3.73
N GLY A 158 -7.46 -5.70 -3.45
CA GLY A 158 -6.55 -4.69 -3.99
C GLY A 158 -6.48 -4.72 -5.52
N THR A 159 -6.35 -5.92 -6.12
CA THR A 159 -6.33 -6.07 -7.60
C THR A 159 -7.65 -5.68 -8.25
N GLU A 160 -8.78 -5.93 -7.56
CA GLU A 160 -10.13 -5.53 -7.99
C GLU A 160 -10.45 -4.05 -7.70
N LYS A 161 -9.49 -3.26 -7.18
CA LYS A 161 -9.66 -1.84 -6.79
C LYS A 161 -10.70 -1.61 -5.69
N LYS A 162 -11.06 -2.63 -4.91
CA LYS A 162 -11.92 -2.54 -3.74
C LYS A 162 -11.10 -2.20 -2.50
N TYR A 163 -10.49 -1.02 -2.48
CA TYR A 163 -9.44 -0.66 -1.50
C TYR A 163 -9.91 -0.63 -0.04
N ARG A 164 -11.18 -0.29 0.22
CA ARG A 164 -11.75 -0.36 1.57
C ARG A 164 -11.68 -1.77 2.14
N LEU A 165 -12.18 -2.76 1.39
CA LEU A 165 -12.14 -4.16 1.79
C LEU A 165 -10.70 -4.66 1.87
N CYS A 166 -9.85 -4.26 0.92
CA CYS A 166 -8.41 -4.58 0.94
C CYS A 166 -7.75 -4.17 2.27
N ALA A 167 -7.93 -2.92 2.69
CA ALA A 167 -7.38 -2.42 3.95
C ALA A 167 -7.86 -3.23 5.16
N GLU A 168 -9.18 -3.45 5.26
CA GLU A 168 -9.76 -4.16 6.42
C GLU A 168 -9.31 -5.63 6.50
N PHE A 169 -9.24 -6.34 5.37
CA PHE A 169 -8.75 -7.73 5.33
C PHE A 169 -7.25 -7.83 5.63
N LEU A 170 -6.43 -6.91 5.14
CA LEU A 170 -4.99 -6.90 5.44
C LEU A 170 -4.73 -6.56 6.91
N GLN A 171 -5.54 -5.69 7.52
CA GLN A 171 -5.47 -5.45 8.96
C GLN A 171 -5.79 -6.74 9.75
N LEU A 172 -6.84 -7.46 9.37
CA LEU A 172 -7.17 -8.76 9.98
C LEU A 172 -6.03 -9.77 9.83
N ALA A 173 -5.41 -9.84 8.64
CA ALA A 173 -4.24 -10.69 8.42
C ALA A 173 -3.10 -10.35 9.39
N SER A 174 -2.81 -9.06 9.59
CA SER A 174 -1.77 -8.61 10.53
C SER A 174 -2.08 -8.95 11.99
N ASP A 175 -3.36 -8.99 12.35
CA ASP A 175 -3.79 -9.34 13.70
C ASP A 175 -3.66 -10.84 13.95
N PHE A 176 -4.05 -11.68 12.98
CA PHE A 176 -3.86 -13.14 13.09
C PHE A 176 -2.39 -13.55 13.03
N TYR A 177 -1.59 -13.03 12.08
CA TYR A 177 -0.15 -13.31 12.03
C TYR A 177 0.59 -12.82 13.28
N GLY A 178 0.10 -11.74 13.91
CA GLY A 178 0.71 -11.16 15.11
C GLY A 178 0.44 -11.94 16.40
N VAL A 179 -0.39 -12.98 16.37
CA VAL A 179 -0.62 -13.85 17.52
C VAL A 179 0.53 -14.85 17.66
N THR A 180 1.21 -14.79 18.80
CA THR A 180 2.18 -15.81 19.21
C THR A 180 1.48 -16.93 19.97
N MET A 181 1.79 -18.17 19.58
CA MET A 181 1.26 -19.38 20.21
C MET A 181 2.41 -20.15 20.88
N GLY A 182 2.10 -20.88 21.96
CA GLY A 182 3.10 -21.69 22.67
C GLY A 182 3.85 -22.64 21.72
N GLY A 183 5.17 -22.45 21.62
CA GLY A 183 6.06 -23.25 20.77
C GLY A 183 6.30 -22.73 19.36
N ASP A 184 5.91 -21.49 19.03
CA ASP A 184 6.26 -20.84 17.75
C ASP A 184 7.78 -20.75 17.57
N LEU A 185 8.28 -21.42 16.53
CA LEU A 185 9.66 -21.28 16.01
C LEU A 185 9.72 -20.32 14.82
N GLU A 186 8.58 -20.04 14.17
CA GLU A 186 8.47 -19.21 12.98
C GLU A 186 8.14 -17.76 13.34
N ASP A 187 8.99 -16.84 12.90
CA ASP A 187 8.75 -15.41 13.05
C ASP A 187 7.84 -14.87 11.92
N ASN A 188 6.55 -14.69 12.24
CA ASN A 188 5.56 -14.10 11.32
C ASN A 188 5.66 -12.57 11.19
N ASN A 189 6.65 -11.93 11.83
CA ASN A 189 6.85 -10.49 11.82
C ASN A 189 6.90 -9.91 10.40
N ALA A 190 7.55 -10.60 9.45
CA ALA A 190 7.59 -10.17 8.05
C ALA A 190 6.18 -10.03 7.46
N MET A 191 5.31 -11.03 7.65
CA MET A 191 3.93 -10.99 7.16
C MET A 191 3.08 -9.95 7.89
N VAL A 192 3.24 -9.80 9.21
CA VAL A 192 2.60 -8.71 9.97
C VAL A 192 2.96 -7.36 9.36
N CYS A 193 4.24 -7.14 9.09
CA CYS A 193 4.73 -5.90 8.51
C CYS A 193 4.18 -5.66 7.10
N LYS A 194 4.26 -6.66 6.20
CA LYS A 194 3.73 -6.59 4.84
C LYS A 194 2.23 -6.26 4.85
N SER A 195 1.46 -6.92 5.72
CA SER A 195 0.02 -6.68 5.89
C SER A 195 -0.31 -5.26 6.34
N LEU A 196 0.40 -4.75 7.35
CA LEU A 196 0.17 -3.39 7.86
C LEU A 196 0.52 -2.32 6.81
N ILE A 197 1.65 -2.48 6.11
CA ILE A 197 2.09 -1.54 5.06
C ILE A 197 1.04 -1.49 3.95
N LEU A 198 0.62 -2.64 3.43
CA LEU A 198 -0.36 -2.70 2.33
C LEU A 198 -1.74 -2.23 2.76
N SER A 199 -2.15 -2.48 4.01
CA SER A 199 -3.40 -1.93 4.57
C SER A 199 -3.41 -0.41 4.50
N VAL A 200 -2.32 0.23 4.94
CA VAL A 200 -2.22 1.69 4.90
C VAL A 200 -2.11 2.21 3.47
N SER A 201 -1.39 1.51 2.58
CA SER A 201 -1.37 1.85 1.15
C SER A 201 -2.77 1.80 0.53
N ALA A 202 -3.59 0.82 0.89
CA ALA A 202 -4.96 0.73 0.42
C ALA A 202 -5.82 1.90 0.93
N MET A 203 -5.66 2.30 2.20
CA MET A 203 -6.34 3.48 2.76
C MET A 203 -5.98 4.77 2.00
N ILE A 204 -4.68 5.01 1.76
CA ILE A 204 -4.20 6.20 1.02
C ILE A 204 -4.66 6.15 -0.44
N THR A 205 -4.66 4.96 -1.06
CA THR A 205 -5.08 4.80 -2.47
C THR A 205 -6.57 5.02 -2.64
N LEU A 206 -7.39 4.59 -1.67
CA LEU A 206 -8.84 4.80 -1.67
C LEU A 206 -9.17 6.31 -1.76
N GLU A 207 -8.55 7.13 -0.92
CA GLU A 207 -8.71 8.59 -0.95
C GLU A 207 -8.27 9.20 -2.29
N LYS A 208 -7.17 8.72 -2.87
CA LYS A 208 -6.67 9.24 -4.15
C LYS A 208 -7.63 8.96 -5.30
N GLN A 209 -8.40 7.89 -5.23
CA GLN A 209 -9.34 7.51 -6.29
C GLN A 209 -10.74 8.09 -6.09
N ASP A 210 -11.16 8.26 -4.84
CA ASP A 210 -12.49 8.75 -4.49
C ASP A 210 -12.41 9.93 -3.53
N ILE A 211 -12.76 11.11 -4.04
CA ILE A 211 -12.78 12.37 -3.27
C ILE A 211 -13.76 12.28 -2.09
N ALA A 212 -14.83 11.48 -2.20
CA ALA A 212 -15.78 11.27 -1.11
C ALA A 212 -15.21 10.39 0.03
N SER A 213 -14.12 9.66 -0.24
CA SER A 213 -13.42 8.80 0.72
C SER A 213 -12.18 9.49 1.31
N ALA A 214 -12.24 10.81 1.53
CA ALA A 214 -11.18 11.56 2.19
C ALA A 214 -10.93 11.03 3.60
N LEU A 215 -9.67 10.76 3.94
CA LEU A 215 -9.29 10.29 5.28
C LEU A 215 -9.55 11.37 6.32
N LEU A 216 -10.33 11.03 7.35
CA LEU A 216 -10.54 11.89 8.51
C LEU A 216 -9.32 11.86 9.45
N ASP A 217 -9.21 12.82 10.36
CA ASP A 217 -8.13 12.86 11.36
C ASP A 217 -8.05 11.58 12.20
N SER A 218 -9.19 10.94 12.48
CA SER A 218 -9.25 9.63 13.15
C SER A 218 -8.57 8.53 12.33
N ASP A 219 -8.80 8.53 11.01
CA ASP A 219 -8.29 7.52 10.09
C ASP A 219 -6.80 7.70 9.86
N VAL A 220 -6.34 8.96 9.77
CA VAL A 220 -4.91 9.30 9.72
C VAL A 220 -4.20 8.84 10.99
N LYS A 221 -4.76 9.12 12.17
CA LYS A 221 -4.21 8.64 13.46
C LYS A 221 -4.17 7.11 13.53
N GLN A 222 -5.21 6.43 13.03
CA GLN A 222 -5.23 4.98 12.97
C GLN A 222 -4.14 4.45 12.02
N ALA A 223 -4.04 4.99 10.81
CA ALA A 223 -3.04 4.59 9.83
C ALA A 223 -1.62 4.80 10.34
N LEU A 224 -1.35 5.91 11.04
CA LEU A 224 -0.06 6.17 11.70
C LEU A 224 0.25 5.14 12.78
N LYS A 225 -0.73 4.71 13.58
CA LYS A 225 -0.53 3.62 14.57
C LYS A 225 -0.19 2.30 13.89
N LEU A 226 -0.84 1.98 12.77
CA LEU A 226 -0.54 0.78 11.98
C LEU A 226 0.89 0.84 11.41
N LEU A 227 1.32 1.99 10.88
CA LEU A 227 2.69 2.18 10.41
C LEU A 227 3.72 2.17 11.55
N ASP A 228 3.44 2.74 12.71
CA ASP A 228 4.35 2.69 13.86
C ASP A 228 4.63 1.22 14.27
N ARG A 229 3.57 0.40 14.31
CA ARG A 229 3.69 -1.04 14.54
C ARG A 229 4.53 -1.71 13.45
N ALA A 230 4.32 -1.39 12.17
CA ALA A 230 5.13 -1.91 11.07
C ALA A 230 6.60 -1.45 11.16
N GLY A 231 6.85 -0.21 11.55
CA GLY A 231 8.19 0.39 11.68
C GLY A 231 9.03 -0.28 12.77
N LYS A 232 8.42 -0.61 13.92
CA LYS A 232 9.08 -1.38 15.00
C LYS A 232 9.52 -2.76 14.52
N VAL A 233 8.68 -3.41 13.72
CA VAL A 233 8.99 -4.71 13.12
C VAL A 233 10.10 -4.60 12.08
N LEU A 234 10.05 -3.59 11.19
CA LEU A 234 11.10 -3.29 10.21
C LEU A 234 12.48 -3.09 10.86
N GLN A 235 12.54 -2.31 11.94
CA GLN A 235 13.79 -2.06 12.68
C GLN A 235 14.35 -3.32 13.34
N SER A 236 13.46 -4.21 13.80
CA SER A 236 13.85 -5.49 14.41
C SER A 236 14.44 -6.44 13.36
N ILE A 237 13.86 -6.48 12.16
CA ILE A 237 14.31 -7.34 11.04
C ILE A 237 15.60 -6.81 10.40
N SER A 238 15.78 -5.49 10.31
CA SER A 238 16.99 -4.89 9.73
C SER A 238 18.24 -5.04 10.60
N SER A 239 18.08 -5.35 11.89
CA SER A 239 19.16 -5.47 12.87
C SER A 239 19.71 -6.90 13.01
N GLY A 240 19.07 -7.91 12.39
CA GLY A 240 19.49 -9.31 12.44
C GLY A 240 20.61 -9.64 11.43
N PRO A 241 21.46 -10.67 11.71
CA PRO A 241 22.44 -11.15 10.74
C PRO A 241 21.72 -11.79 9.54
N GLN A 242 21.80 -11.15 8.37
CA GLN A 242 21.22 -11.65 7.13
C GLN A 242 22.02 -12.86 6.63
N PHE A 243 21.49 -14.06 6.85
CA PHE A 243 21.98 -15.28 6.22
C PHE A 243 20.99 -15.73 5.14
N GLY A 244 21.37 -15.55 3.87
CA GLY A 244 20.69 -16.18 2.73
C GLY A 244 19.26 -15.74 2.45
N ASP A 245 18.68 -16.36 1.43
CA ASP A 245 17.34 -16.15 0.84
C ASP A 245 16.22 -16.61 1.81
N ASP A 246 16.20 -16.07 3.02
CA ASP A 246 15.28 -16.46 4.08
C ASP A 246 13.90 -15.80 3.83
N PRO A 247 12.78 -16.55 3.79
CA PRO A 247 11.42 -16.01 3.68
C PRO A 247 11.02 -15.00 4.77
N THR A 248 11.82 -14.85 5.83
CA THR A 248 11.67 -13.85 6.89
C THR A 248 12.16 -12.44 6.50
N THR A 249 12.83 -12.31 5.34
CA THR A 249 13.40 -11.03 4.90
C THR A 249 12.35 -10.13 4.24
N ILE A 250 12.26 -8.88 4.67
CA ILE A 250 11.38 -7.89 4.03
C ILE A 250 12.05 -7.38 2.74
N GLU A 251 11.35 -7.55 1.62
CA GLU A 251 11.83 -7.07 0.32
C GLU A 251 12.01 -5.54 0.33
N PRO A 252 13.02 -5.01 -0.41
CA PRO A 252 13.26 -3.56 -0.51
C PRO A 252 12.03 -2.74 -0.92
N SER A 253 11.17 -3.32 -1.75
CA SER A 253 9.90 -2.73 -2.20
C SER A 253 8.96 -2.38 -1.06
N PHE A 254 8.88 -3.21 -0.02
CA PHE A 254 8.01 -2.94 1.14
C PHE A 254 8.56 -1.83 2.03
N TYR A 255 9.89 -1.74 2.22
CA TYR A 255 10.48 -0.62 2.96
C TYR A 255 10.30 0.71 2.21
N PHE A 256 10.41 0.67 0.88
CA PHE A 256 10.05 1.81 0.04
C PHE A 256 8.57 2.23 0.20
N ILE A 257 7.63 1.28 0.11
CA ILE A 257 6.19 1.56 0.27
C ILE A 257 5.89 2.09 1.68
N TYR A 258 6.49 1.52 2.72
CA TYR A 258 6.42 2.03 4.09
C TYR A 258 6.83 3.50 4.15
N THR A 259 7.97 3.83 3.55
CA THR A 259 8.54 5.18 3.56
C THR A 259 7.62 6.17 2.84
N LEU A 260 7.04 5.79 1.69
CA LEU A 260 6.07 6.63 0.99
C LEU A 260 4.77 6.82 1.78
N ASN A 261 4.24 5.77 2.39
CA ASN A 261 3.03 5.87 3.21
C ASN A 261 3.26 6.78 4.43
N ALA A 262 4.40 6.62 5.11
CA ALA A 262 4.76 7.43 6.27
C ALA A 262 4.98 8.90 5.87
N TYR A 263 5.66 9.16 4.74
CA TYR A 263 5.79 10.50 4.18
C TYR A 263 4.42 11.15 3.90
N ASP A 264 3.51 10.44 3.25
CA ASP A 264 2.18 10.95 2.91
C ASP A 264 1.35 11.29 4.15
N LEU A 265 1.34 10.40 5.15
CA LEU A 265 0.59 10.61 6.39
C LEU A 265 1.19 11.71 7.26
N GLN A 266 2.53 11.77 7.38
CA GLN A 266 3.20 12.83 8.13
C GLN A 266 2.88 14.19 7.53
N GLY A 267 2.90 14.33 6.20
CA GLY A 267 2.59 15.58 5.51
C GLY A 267 1.15 16.09 5.70
N ARG A 268 0.27 15.33 6.35
CA ARG A 268 -1.07 15.76 6.76
C ARG A 268 -1.10 16.41 8.13
N LEU A 269 -0.09 16.12 8.96
CA LEU A 269 0.07 16.73 10.27
C LEU A 269 0.80 18.06 10.11
N SER A 270 0.41 19.05 10.91
CA SER A 270 1.12 20.33 10.97
C SER A 270 2.57 20.14 11.44
N ASP A 271 3.50 20.88 10.83
CA ASP A 271 4.91 21.02 11.25
C ASP A 271 5.78 19.75 11.24
N THR A 272 5.44 18.74 10.44
CA THR A 272 6.22 17.50 10.30
C THR A 272 7.24 17.51 9.17
N GLY A 273 7.46 18.64 8.49
CA GLY A 273 8.38 18.72 7.34
C GLY A 273 9.80 18.23 7.65
N HIS A 274 10.31 18.55 8.84
CA HIS A 274 11.61 18.03 9.31
C HIS A 274 11.59 16.52 9.57
N GLN A 275 10.47 15.99 10.09
CA GLN A 275 10.32 14.54 10.33
C GLN A 275 10.27 13.76 9.01
N GLN A 276 9.60 14.31 7.98
CA GLN A 276 9.62 13.75 6.63
C GLN A 276 11.05 13.69 6.07
N LEU A 277 11.86 14.75 6.26
CA LEU A 277 13.25 14.76 5.83
C LEU A 277 14.11 13.73 6.56
N ILE A 278 13.95 13.59 7.89
CA ILE A 278 14.66 12.57 8.68
C ILE A 278 14.29 11.17 8.21
N LEU A 279 13.00 10.91 7.94
CA LEU A 279 12.52 9.63 7.43
C LEU A 279 13.21 9.27 6.10
N ILE A 280 13.27 10.18 5.14
CA ILE A 280 13.92 9.94 3.84
C ILE A 280 15.44 9.77 3.99
N LYS A 281 16.09 10.55 4.87
CA LYS A 281 17.52 10.38 5.19
C LYS A 281 17.84 8.98 5.73
N ASN A 282 17.01 8.49 6.65
CA ASN A 282 17.16 7.15 7.21
C ASN A 282 16.97 6.07 6.15
N PHE A 283 15.96 6.20 5.28
CA PHE A 283 15.74 5.26 4.18
C PHE A 283 16.90 5.27 3.17
N ALA A 284 17.37 6.46 2.78
CA ALA A 284 18.49 6.64 1.85
C ALA A 284 19.81 6.03 2.36
N SER A 285 20.01 6.02 3.68
CA SER A 285 21.18 5.41 4.33
C SER A 285 21.06 3.90 4.46
N SER A 286 19.90 3.31 4.16
CA SER A 286 19.68 1.87 4.26
C SER A 286 20.21 1.13 3.02
N LYS A 287 20.66 -0.11 3.22
CA LYS A 287 21.09 -1.01 2.13
C LYS A 287 19.95 -1.39 1.17
N MET A 288 18.70 -1.17 1.57
CA MET A 288 17.51 -1.48 0.77
C MET A 288 17.15 -0.34 -0.21
N CYS A 289 17.83 0.81 -0.12
CA CYS A 289 17.56 1.95 -0.98
C CYS A 289 18.21 1.79 -2.35
N THR A 290 17.47 2.15 -3.41
CA THR A 290 18.00 2.20 -4.78
C THR A 290 17.82 3.60 -5.35
N SER A 291 18.62 3.96 -6.36
CA SER A 291 18.49 5.24 -7.05
C SER A 291 17.08 5.44 -7.64
N GLN A 292 16.43 4.36 -8.09
CA GLN A 292 15.07 4.41 -8.62
C GLN A 292 14.03 4.77 -7.55
N TYR A 293 14.18 4.25 -6.32
CA TYR A 293 13.30 4.62 -5.20
C TYR A 293 13.49 6.08 -4.78
N LEU A 294 14.73 6.57 -4.73
CA LEU A 294 15.01 7.98 -4.44
C LEU A 294 14.43 8.90 -5.51
N LEU A 295 14.51 8.53 -6.79
CA LEU A 295 13.87 9.26 -7.87
C LEU A 295 12.36 9.37 -7.65
N GLN A 296 11.69 8.25 -7.33
CA GLN A 296 10.24 8.26 -7.09
C GLN A 296 9.85 9.11 -5.87
N ILE A 297 10.61 9.05 -4.78
CA ILE A 297 10.41 9.92 -3.61
C ILE A 297 10.56 11.40 -4.02
N GLY A 298 11.63 11.75 -4.73
CA GLY A 298 11.89 13.12 -5.16
C GLY A 298 10.84 13.69 -6.11
N LEU A 299 10.33 12.88 -7.04
CA LEU A 299 9.24 13.27 -7.92
C LEU A 299 7.93 13.49 -7.14
N ASN A 300 7.60 12.59 -6.21
CA ASN A 300 6.42 12.73 -5.36
C ASN A 300 6.51 13.96 -4.44
N ALA A 301 7.68 14.23 -3.87
CA ALA A 301 7.89 15.39 -2.99
C ALA A 301 7.94 16.73 -3.74
N SER A 302 8.26 16.74 -5.04
CA SER A 302 8.29 17.97 -5.86
C SER A 302 6.93 18.32 -6.48
N GLN A 303 6.13 17.32 -6.86
CA GLN A 303 4.90 17.51 -7.65
C GLN A 303 3.62 17.05 -6.93
N GLY A 304 3.75 16.41 -5.77
CA GLY A 304 2.61 15.87 -5.04
C GLY A 304 1.75 16.95 -4.38
N PRO A 305 0.53 16.58 -3.93
CA PRO A 305 -0.36 17.47 -3.17
C PRO A 305 0.26 17.93 -1.83
N ARG A 306 1.28 17.20 -1.36
CA ARG A 306 2.02 17.44 -0.12
C ARG A 306 3.49 17.66 -0.46
N ALA A 307 3.75 18.66 -1.30
CA ALA A 307 5.10 18.97 -1.75
C ALA A 307 5.97 19.41 -0.58
N ASN A 308 7.21 18.91 -0.54
CA ASN A 308 8.22 19.30 0.43
C ASN A 308 9.53 19.50 -0.34
N PRO A 309 9.94 20.77 -0.59
CA PRO A 309 11.09 21.07 -1.44
C PRO A 309 12.40 20.53 -0.86
N ASP A 310 12.57 20.55 0.47
CA ASP A 310 13.77 20.05 1.14
C ASP A 310 13.92 18.53 0.96
N VAL A 311 12.81 17.80 1.07
CA VAL A 311 12.78 16.34 0.82
C VAL A 311 13.05 16.05 -0.66
N ALA A 312 12.43 16.81 -1.56
CA ALA A 312 12.62 16.64 -2.99
C ALA A 312 14.09 16.85 -3.39
N GLU A 313 14.68 17.94 -2.92
CA GLU A 313 16.09 18.28 -3.16
C GLU A 313 17.03 17.22 -2.60
N TYR A 314 16.85 16.80 -1.34
CA TYR A 314 17.68 15.75 -0.74
C TYR A 314 17.60 14.43 -1.51
N ALA A 315 16.38 13.97 -1.81
CA ALA A 315 16.17 12.69 -2.50
C ALA A 315 16.77 12.71 -3.92
N LEU A 316 16.57 13.81 -4.67
CA LEU A 316 17.09 13.96 -6.02
C LEU A 316 18.62 14.11 -6.06
N ASN A 317 19.22 14.89 -5.16
CA ASN A 317 20.68 15.01 -5.06
C ASN A 317 21.35 13.68 -4.67
N THR A 318 20.74 12.94 -3.75
CA THR A 318 21.23 11.61 -3.36
C THR A 318 21.07 10.62 -4.52
N CYS A 319 19.95 10.66 -5.24
CA CYS A 319 19.73 9.87 -6.45
C CYS A 319 20.80 10.14 -7.50
N LEU A 320 21.06 11.42 -7.80
CA LEU A 320 22.08 11.86 -8.74
C LEU A 320 23.47 11.34 -8.37
N SER A 321 23.86 11.51 -7.10
CA SER A 321 25.15 11.07 -6.60
C SER A 321 25.32 9.55 -6.74
N ASN A 322 24.27 8.78 -6.43
CA ASN A 322 24.28 7.32 -6.56
C ASN A 322 24.36 6.88 -8.03
N LEU A 323 23.66 7.57 -8.95
CA LEU A 323 23.71 7.27 -10.39
C LEU A 323 25.09 7.55 -10.97
N LEU A 324 25.70 8.68 -10.63
CA LEU A 324 27.02 9.07 -11.13
C LEU A 324 28.15 8.19 -10.57
N SER A 325 27.96 7.64 -9.36
CA SER A 325 28.90 6.70 -8.74
C SER A 325 28.74 5.26 -9.25
N SER A 326 27.75 4.99 -10.10
CA SER A 326 27.51 3.67 -10.69
C SER A 326 28.55 3.33 -11.76
N VAL A 327 28.87 2.04 -11.90
CA VAL A 327 29.76 1.54 -12.97
C VAL A 327 29.19 1.79 -14.37
N SER A 328 27.86 1.86 -14.48
CA SER A 328 27.15 2.19 -15.72
C SER A 328 26.03 3.19 -15.43
N PRO A 329 26.32 4.50 -15.42
CA PRO A 329 25.32 5.53 -15.14
C PRO A 329 24.21 5.56 -16.20
N ASP A 330 22.95 5.59 -15.76
CA ASP A 330 21.81 5.82 -16.64
C ASP A 330 21.66 7.34 -16.89
N TYR A 331 22.27 7.82 -17.97
CA TYR A 331 22.26 9.23 -18.32
C TYR A 331 20.87 9.77 -18.68
N LYS A 332 19.88 8.92 -19.01
CA LYS A 332 18.49 9.35 -19.19
C LYS A 332 17.88 9.73 -17.85
N THR A 333 18.13 8.92 -16.82
CA THR A 333 17.67 9.23 -15.46
C THR A 333 18.45 10.38 -14.85
N VAL A 334 19.76 10.48 -15.09
CA VAL A 334 20.57 11.66 -14.68
C VAL A 334 20.01 12.95 -15.27
N ALA A 335 19.75 12.97 -16.59
CA ALA A 335 19.12 14.08 -17.30
C ALA A 335 17.79 14.51 -16.65
N LEU A 336 16.92 13.53 -16.36
CA LEU A 336 15.62 13.78 -15.71
C LEU A 336 15.79 14.38 -14.31
N VAL A 337 16.69 13.82 -13.49
CA VAL A 337 16.97 14.32 -12.13
C VAL A 337 17.50 15.75 -12.18
N MET A 338 18.44 16.05 -13.09
CA MET A 338 18.99 17.39 -13.28
C MET A 338 17.91 18.41 -13.63
N ARG A 339 17.02 18.08 -14.59
CA ARG A 339 15.89 18.97 -14.95
C ARG A 339 15.03 19.29 -13.73
N LYS A 340 14.75 18.30 -12.89
CA LYS A 340 13.90 18.48 -11.70
C LYS A 340 14.59 19.32 -10.62
N LEU A 341 15.89 19.11 -10.39
CA LEU A 341 16.70 19.92 -9.47
C LEU A 341 16.77 21.40 -9.93
N ILE A 342 17.02 21.63 -11.22
CA ILE A 342 17.01 22.99 -11.80
C ILE A 342 15.64 23.66 -11.62
N GLY A 343 14.56 22.89 -11.81
CA GLY A 343 13.21 23.36 -11.54
C GLY A 343 13.04 23.81 -10.10
N LEU A 344 13.43 22.98 -9.13
CA LEU A 344 13.32 23.28 -7.69
C LEU A 344 14.13 24.51 -7.28
N ALA A 345 15.37 24.64 -7.76
CA ALA A 345 16.23 25.79 -7.48
C ALA A 345 15.59 27.12 -7.91
N GLY A 346 14.83 27.12 -9.02
CA GLY A 346 14.16 28.31 -9.54
C GLY A 346 12.95 28.79 -8.72
N PHE A 347 12.46 28.01 -7.74
CA PHE A 347 11.28 28.37 -6.93
C PHE A 347 11.62 28.86 -5.51
N LYS A 348 12.87 28.75 -5.05
CA LYS A 348 13.27 29.22 -3.72
C LYS A 348 13.28 30.76 -3.68
N LYS A 349 12.72 31.37 -2.64
CA LYS A 349 12.82 32.83 -2.43
C LYS A 349 14.24 33.17 -1.97
N GLY A 350 14.95 34.04 -2.70
CA GLY A 350 16.32 34.47 -2.38
C GLY A 350 17.30 34.14 -3.52
N ASP A 351 18.41 33.47 -3.19
CA ASP A 351 19.54 33.11 -4.07
C ASP A 351 19.20 32.05 -5.16
N ALA A 352 17.94 31.98 -5.60
CA ALA A 352 17.46 31.00 -6.59
C ALA A 352 18.26 31.02 -7.90
N ASP A 353 18.70 32.19 -8.34
CA ASP A 353 19.51 32.31 -9.56
C ASP A 353 20.93 31.73 -9.38
N ASP A 354 21.53 31.84 -8.21
CA ASP A 354 22.85 31.27 -7.93
C ASP A 354 22.80 29.77 -7.72
N GLU A 355 21.79 29.26 -7.00
CA GLU A 355 21.55 27.82 -6.89
C GLU A 355 21.25 27.18 -8.26
N ALA A 356 20.38 27.81 -9.05
CA ALA A 356 20.07 27.34 -10.40
C ALA A 356 21.33 27.35 -11.28
N TYR A 357 22.14 28.40 -11.21
CA TYR A 357 23.40 28.48 -11.95
C TYR A 357 24.37 27.36 -11.56
N GLY A 358 24.49 27.06 -10.26
CA GLY A 358 25.25 25.92 -9.75
C GLY A 358 24.81 24.59 -10.36
N MET A 359 23.50 24.35 -10.48
CA MET A 359 22.95 23.15 -11.12
C MET A 359 23.27 23.08 -12.62
N TYR A 360 23.20 24.20 -13.36
CA TYR A 360 23.62 24.23 -14.77
C TYR A 360 25.12 23.94 -14.94
N LYS A 361 25.95 24.46 -14.05
CA LYS A 361 27.40 24.17 -14.05
C LYS A 361 27.67 22.70 -13.76
N GLN A 362 26.95 22.11 -12.82
CA GLN A 362 27.04 20.67 -12.55
C GLN A 362 26.60 19.84 -13.77
N ALA A 363 25.52 20.23 -14.46
CA ALA A 363 25.09 19.57 -15.69
C ALA A 363 26.17 19.61 -16.76
N TYR A 364 26.80 20.78 -16.96
CA TYR A 364 27.92 20.94 -17.88
C TYR A 364 29.09 20.01 -17.52
N GLN A 365 29.49 19.95 -16.24
CA GLN A 365 30.58 19.09 -15.77
C GLN A 365 30.31 17.60 -16.03
N ILE A 366 29.06 17.15 -15.84
CA ILE A 366 28.66 15.78 -16.15
C ILE A 366 28.82 15.51 -17.65
N MET A 367 28.42 16.45 -18.51
CA MET A 367 28.42 16.27 -19.97
C MET A 367 29.83 16.30 -20.59
N VAL A 368 30.75 17.11 -20.07
CA VAL A 368 32.12 17.28 -20.65
C VAL A 368 32.93 15.98 -20.68
N GLY A 369 32.61 15.01 -19.82
CA GLY A 369 33.29 13.72 -19.77
C GLY A 369 32.66 12.61 -20.63
N LEU A 370 31.54 12.88 -21.30
CA LEU A 370 30.76 11.86 -22.00
C LEU A 370 31.09 11.80 -23.49
N LYS A 371 30.91 10.63 -24.10
CA LYS A 371 30.98 10.51 -25.56
C LYS A 371 29.74 11.11 -26.20
N GLU A 372 29.89 11.52 -27.46
CA GLU A 372 28.78 12.02 -28.28
C GLU A 372 27.63 10.99 -28.30
N GLY A 373 26.40 11.45 -28.04
CA GLY A 373 25.21 10.61 -27.96
C GLY A 373 24.95 9.85 -26.64
N GLU A 374 25.86 9.87 -25.65
CA GLU A 374 25.60 9.23 -24.34
C GLU A 374 24.61 10.00 -23.47
N PHE A 375 24.64 11.34 -23.55
CA PHE A 375 23.67 12.20 -22.89
C PHE A 375 22.47 12.47 -23.82
N PRO A 376 21.22 12.48 -23.34
CA PRO A 376 20.05 12.73 -24.18
C PRO A 376 20.11 14.10 -24.89
N SER A 377 20.09 14.09 -26.22
CA SER A 377 20.24 15.29 -27.07
C SER A 377 19.17 16.36 -26.81
N GLU A 378 17.91 15.97 -26.67
CA GLU A 378 16.81 16.88 -26.33
C GLU A 378 16.99 17.53 -24.94
N GLU A 379 17.57 16.80 -23.98
CA GLU A 379 17.84 17.36 -22.66
C GLU A 379 19.00 18.35 -22.72
N ALA A 380 20.08 18.03 -23.44
CA ALA A 380 21.19 18.95 -23.64
C ALA A 380 20.71 20.25 -24.31
N LYS A 381 19.82 20.15 -25.30
CA LYS A 381 19.22 21.30 -25.99
C LYS A 381 18.37 22.14 -25.04
N TRP A 382 17.57 21.47 -24.21
CA TRP A 382 16.78 22.13 -23.16
C TRP A 382 17.68 22.86 -22.17
N LEU A 383 18.76 22.25 -21.69
CA LEU A 383 19.71 22.87 -20.77
C LEU A 383 20.34 24.14 -21.36
N ALA A 384 20.88 24.05 -22.58
CA ALA A 384 21.51 25.20 -23.25
C ALA A 384 20.54 26.37 -23.48
N THR A 385 19.35 26.07 -24.01
CA THR A 385 18.34 27.08 -24.33
C THR A 385 17.73 27.72 -23.08
N THR A 386 17.44 26.93 -22.03
CA THR A 386 16.87 27.47 -20.78
C THR A 386 17.88 28.24 -19.94
N ALA A 387 19.16 27.87 -19.96
CA ALA A 387 20.23 28.67 -19.37
C ALA A 387 20.40 30.01 -20.11
N TRP A 388 20.42 29.97 -21.45
CA TRP A 388 20.52 31.18 -22.28
C TRP A 388 19.34 32.14 -22.05
N ASN A 389 18.12 31.62 -22.03
CA ASN A 389 16.91 32.42 -21.86
C ASN A 389 16.84 33.12 -20.49
N ARG A 390 17.51 32.61 -19.45
CA ARG A 390 17.63 33.31 -18.17
C ARG A 390 18.39 34.64 -18.27
N ALA A 391 19.21 34.83 -19.30
CA ALA A 391 19.87 36.11 -19.56
C ALA A 391 18.91 37.21 -20.07
N ALA A 392 17.71 36.85 -20.57
CA ALA A 392 16.82 37.80 -21.23
C ALA A 392 16.35 38.94 -20.32
N LEU A 393 16.00 38.63 -19.06
CA LEU A 393 15.58 39.64 -18.09
C LEU A 393 16.77 40.53 -17.63
N PRO A 394 17.93 39.98 -17.22
CA PRO A 394 19.13 40.77 -16.94
C PRO A 394 19.52 41.73 -18.07
N VAL A 395 19.45 41.31 -19.33
CA VAL A 395 19.71 42.18 -20.50
C VAL A 395 18.75 43.37 -20.52
N ARG A 396 17.46 43.15 -20.29
CA ARG A 396 16.44 44.22 -20.28
C ARG A 396 16.59 45.17 -19.09
N LEU A 397 17.14 44.68 -17.98
CA LEU A 397 17.38 45.46 -16.77
C LEU A 397 18.78 46.12 -16.74
N GLY A 398 19.59 45.95 -17.79
CA GLY A 398 20.96 46.49 -17.83
C GLY A 398 21.95 45.81 -16.90
N GLN A 399 21.62 44.63 -16.37
CA GLN A 399 22.49 43.84 -15.50
C GLN A 399 23.45 43.00 -16.36
N ILE A 400 24.46 43.68 -16.93
CA ILE A 400 25.34 43.12 -17.96
C ILE A 400 26.14 41.92 -17.45
N ASP A 401 26.65 41.95 -16.23
CA ASP A 401 27.46 40.84 -15.67
C ASP A 401 26.63 39.58 -15.46
N VAL A 402 25.40 39.73 -14.95
CA VAL A 402 24.45 38.61 -14.76
C VAL A 402 24.01 38.06 -16.11
N ALA A 403 23.79 38.92 -17.11
CA ALA A 403 23.51 38.50 -18.48
C ALA A 403 24.67 37.71 -19.10
N LYS A 404 25.92 38.22 -18.97
CA LYS A 404 27.14 37.55 -19.45
C LYS A 404 27.31 36.17 -18.81
N LYS A 405 27.05 36.06 -17.49
CA LYS A 405 27.10 34.80 -16.74
C LYS A 405 26.15 33.73 -17.31
N TRP A 406 24.88 34.09 -17.53
CA TRP A 406 23.88 33.16 -18.07
C TRP A 406 24.09 32.80 -19.56
N MET A 407 24.47 33.78 -20.38
CA MET A 407 24.82 33.52 -21.78
C MET A 407 26.06 32.63 -21.90
N GLY A 408 27.06 32.82 -21.03
CA GLY A 408 28.28 32.02 -21.01
C GLY A 408 28.02 30.54 -20.79
N ILE A 409 27.27 30.19 -19.74
CA ILE A 409 26.95 28.78 -19.44
C ILE A 409 26.02 28.16 -20.50
N GLY A 410 25.08 28.93 -21.06
CA GLY A 410 24.23 28.48 -22.16
C GLY A 410 25.03 28.11 -23.41
N ARG A 411 26.07 28.89 -23.72
CA ARG A 411 27.03 28.58 -24.80
C ARG A 411 27.88 27.35 -24.47
N GLU A 412 28.41 27.24 -23.26
CA GLU A 412 29.22 26.09 -22.85
C GLU A 412 28.44 24.78 -23.00
N LEU A 413 27.16 24.77 -22.62
CA LEU A 413 26.27 23.63 -22.80
C LEU A 413 25.96 23.32 -24.27
N SER A 414 25.90 24.33 -25.14
CA SER A 414 25.58 24.13 -26.57
C SER A 414 26.73 23.50 -27.37
N HIS A 415 27.98 23.64 -26.93
CA HIS A 415 29.13 22.97 -27.54
C HIS A 415 29.05 21.43 -27.46
N ASN A 416 28.28 20.90 -26.51
CA ASN A 416 28.09 19.46 -26.31
C ASN A 416 26.89 18.88 -27.09
N LEU A 417 26.26 19.65 -27.99
CA LEU A 417 25.16 19.19 -28.85
C LEU A 417 25.68 18.59 -30.16
N ASP A 418 25.01 17.58 -30.72
CA ASP A 418 25.35 17.01 -32.04
C ASP A 418 25.12 18.03 -33.18
N GLU A 419 24.14 18.94 -33.02
CA GLU A 419 23.83 20.04 -33.95
C GLU A 419 24.74 21.28 -33.72
N LYS A 420 26.05 21.06 -33.59
CA LYS A 420 27.07 22.08 -33.25
C LYS A 420 27.01 23.36 -34.11
N GLY A 421 26.45 23.29 -35.32
CA GLY A 421 26.56 24.36 -36.31
C GLY A 421 25.54 25.51 -36.23
N LYS A 422 24.30 25.28 -35.76
CA LYS A 422 23.23 26.31 -35.87
C LYS A 422 23.00 27.12 -34.60
N TYR A 423 22.85 26.47 -33.45
CA TYR A 423 22.56 27.17 -32.20
C TYR A 423 23.82 27.82 -31.60
N THR A 424 24.95 27.12 -31.65
CA THR A 424 26.22 27.60 -31.12
C THR A 424 26.71 28.83 -31.86
N GLY A 425 26.64 28.84 -33.20
CA GLY A 425 27.03 30.01 -34.01
C GLY A 425 26.18 31.26 -33.73
N LEU A 426 24.85 31.12 -33.64
CA LEU A 426 23.97 32.24 -33.30
C LEU A 426 24.23 32.78 -31.88
N MET A 427 24.48 31.89 -30.92
CA MET A 427 24.84 32.27 -29.55
C MET A 427 26.20 32.98 -29.52
N GLU A 428 27.19 32.53 -30.29
CA GLU A 428 28.52 33.15 -30.38
C GLU A 428 28.49 34.54 -31.02
N GLU A 429 27.77 34.71 -32.14
CA GLU A 429 27.59 36.01 -32.79
C GLU A 429 26.89 37.01 -31.87
N PHE A 430 25.84 36.57 -31.16
CA PHE A 430 25.16 37.42 -30.19
C PHE A 430 26.05 37.79 -29.01
N LEU A 431 26.79 36.84 -28.42
CA LEU A 431 27.71 37.11 -27.32
C LEU A 431 28.83 38.09 -27.74
N THR A 432 29.34 37.96 -28.96
CA THR A 432 30.41 38.83 -29.48
C THR A 432 29.90 40.25 -29.71
N SER A 433 28.74 40.41 -30.34
CA SER A 433 28.11 41.73 -30.54
C SER A 433 27.66 42.36 -29.21
N PHE A 434 27.20 41.57 -28.26
CA PHE A 434 26.85 42.02 -26.91
C PHE A 434 28.09 42.50 -26.15
N LYS A 435 29.20 41.76 -26.17
CA LYS A 435 30.46 42.19 -25.56
C LYS A 435 31.00 43.48 -26.16
N GLN A 436 30.96 43.62 -27.50
CA GLN A 436 31.37 44.86 -28.16
C GLN A 436 30.53 46.06 -27.70
N LYS A 437 29.20 45.93 -27.67
CA LYS A 437 28.30 47.03 -27.27
C LYS A 437 28.44 47.50 -25.82
N PHE A 438 28.90 46.63 -24.91
CA PHE A 438 28.91 46.92 -23.48
C PHE A 438 30.31 46.95 -22.85
N ASN A 439 31.36 46.52 -23.55
CA ASN A 439 32.74 46.78 -23.12
C ASN A 439 33.20 48.20 -23.50
N ASP A 440 32.59 48.83 -24.50
CA ASP A 440 32.88 50.23 -24.88
C ASP A 440 32.32 51.26 -23.88
N ASN A 441 31.63 50.83 -22.81
CA ASN A 441 31.04 51.69 -21.78
C ASN A 441 31.76 51.63 -20.41
N ASP A 442 32.82 50.83 -20.25
CA ASP A 442 33.60 50.74 -18.99
C ASP A 442 34.86 51.65 -18.96
N ASP A 443 35.13 52.39 -20.05
CA ASP A 443 36.20 53.41 -20.14
C ASP A 443 35.62 54.85 -20.19
N GLY A 444 34.60 55.14 -19.37
CA GLY A 444 33.95 56.45 -19.28
C GLY A 444 33.91 57.03 -17.87
#